data_AF-A0A538MPL9-F1
#
_entry.id   AF-A0A538MPL9-F1
#
_cell.length_a   1.000
_cell.length_b   1.000
_cell.length_c   1.000
_cell.angle_alpha   90.00
_cell.angle_beta   90.00
_cell.angle_gamma   90.00
#
_symmetry.space_group_name_H-M   'P 1'
#
loop_
_entity.id
_entity.type
_entity.pdbx_description
1 polymer ?
#
loop_
_entity_poly.entity_id
_entity_poly.type
_entity_poly.pdbx_seq_one_letter_code
_entity_poly.pdbx_strand_id
1 'polypeptide(L)'
;MKIREATAQDRDRLRELYTEFVNEIPPLPGIPIDIDHELGELDDYLGSENIALVADDDGGRVVGFALAKLDHPGIGKLSDLYVAPEARRQGAARELIRAAAMRLRDAGGAKVLTLGVQVTNEDARSAYERLGFRTEALRLYAPIEQLLQRSERAPRGPSFGSAHVQSDDESAVEQAVRKYVPRFGRSGGSIVTGPRNGWTAVYDELCDREPGALRRLGSELSNATGAVTVTIGLEEGAVVRYIVFERGSVVDEYLSVPEYYKPLPPGDAIALGANPTVVARLTGADPGEFRRVARTAGNPEELGSPQELLEQVAGLMGLSGAGHGHEGAASEPGAREIAHR
;
A
#
# COMPACT_ATOMS: atom_id res chain seq x y z
N MET A 1 -2.35 29.86 -25.79
CA MET A 1 -1.29 28.92 -25.35
C MET A 1 -0.60 28.26 -26.54
N LYS A 2 0.73 28.29 -26.58
CA LYS A 2 1.57 27.79 -27.68
C LYS A 2 2.65 26.86 -27.15
N ILE A 3 2.85 25.70 -27.77
CA ILE A 3 3.95 24.78 -27.43
C ILE A 3 5.11 24.96 -28.43
N ARG A 4 6.33 25.08 -27.92
CA ARG A 4 7.55 25.17 -28.74
C ARG A 4 8.72 24.44 -28.07
N GLU A 5 9.79 24.24 -28.84
CA GLU A 5 11.07 23.83 -28.26
C GLU A 5 11.63 24.91 -27.35
N ALA A 6 12.17 24.43 -26.23
CA ALA A 6 12.95 25.27 -25.34
C ALA A 6 14.28 25.60 -26.00
N THR A 7 14.80 26.77 -25.69
CA THR A 7 16.09 27.26 -26.16
C THR A 7 16.97 27.63 -24.97
N ALA A 8 18.24 27.93 -25.20
CA ALA A 8 19.13 28.43 -24.15
C ALA A 8 18.61 29.71 -23.45
N GLN A 9 17.74 30.48 -24.11
CA GLN A 9 17.12 31.67 -23.52
C GLN A 9 16.05 31.33 -22.47
N ASP A 10 15.50 30.12 -22.51
CA ASP A 10 14.47 29.66 -21.57
C ASP A 10 15.05 29.07 -20.28
N ARG A 11 16.38 28.92 -20.21
CA ARG A 11 17.09 28.22 -19.11
C ARG A 11 16.68 28.74 -17.74
N ASP A 12 16.80 30.03 -17.50
CA ASP A 12 16.53 30.60 -16.17
C ASP A 12 15.07 30.37 -15.76
N ARG A 13 14.13 30.55 -16.70
CA ARG A 13 12.71 30.32 -16.43
C ARG A 13 12.36 28.83 -16.23
N LEU A 14 13.04 27.92 -16.93
CA LEU A 14 12.90 26.49 -16.71
C LEU A 14 13.41 26.08 -15.32
N ARG A 15 14.56 26.62 -14.88
CA ARG A 15 15.09 26.37 -13.53
C ARG A 15 14.15 26.87 -12.44
N GLU A 16 13.54 28.04 -12.64
CA GLU A 16 12.49 28.54 -11.75
C GLU A 16 11.28 27.60 -11.69
N LEU A 17 10.71 27.23 -12.85
CA LEU A 17 9.57 26.30 -12.91
C LEU A 17 9.89 24.92 -12.34
N TYR A 18 11.11 24.42 -12.50
CA TYR A 18 11.55 23.17 -11.92
C TYR A 18 11.63 23.26 -10.38
N THR A 19 12.08 24.40 -9.86
CA THR A 19 12.09 24.65 -8.42
C THR A 19 10.67 24.77 -7.87
N GLU A 20 9.76 25.44 -8.59
CA GLU A 20 8.33 25.45 -8.27
C GLU A 20 7.74 24.02 -8.24
N PHE A 21 8.09 23.18 -9.23
CA PHE A 21 7.68 21.79 -9.30
C PHE A 21 8.12 20.96 -8.08
N VAL A 22 9.41 21.01 -7.72
CA VAL A 22 9.96 20.26 -6.58
C VAL A 22 9.35 20.72 -5.25
N ASN A 23 9.10 22.02 -5.09
CA ASN A 23 8.45 22.55 -3.88
C ASN A 23 6.99 22.12 -3.76
N GLU A 24 6.28 22.03 -4.89
CA GLU A 24 4.87 21.64 -4.90
C GLU A 24 4.68 20.13 -4.73
N ILE A 25 5.56 19.33 -5.35
CA ILE A 25 5.51 17.88 -5.33
C ILE A 25 6.85 17.38 -4.79
N PRO A 26 7.13 17.57 -3.48
CA PRO A 26 8.35 17.06 -2.91
C PRO A 26 8.38 15.53 -3.01
N PRO A 27 9.56 14.92 -3.14
CA PRO A 27 9.71 13.48 -3.05
C PRO A 27 9.31 12.97 -1.67
N LEU A 28 9.05 11.67 -1.63
CA LEU A 28 8.58 11.02 -0.41
C LEU A 28 9.63 11.12 0.71
N PRO A 29 9.20 11.22 1.98
CA PRO A 29 10.09 11.23 3.13
C PRO A 29 11.13 10.10 3.07
N GLY A 30 12.40 10.45 3.30
CA GLY A 30 13.54 9.52 3.27
C GLY A 30 14.23 9.38 1.92
N ILE A 31 13.71 10.00 0.85
CA ILE A 31 14.42 10.11 -0.43
C ILE A 31 15.21 11.44 -0.43
N PRO A 32 16.55 11.42 -0.55
CA PRO A 32 17.34 12.64 -0.62
C PRO A 32 17.05 13.40 -1.93
N ILE A 33 17.11 14.73 -1.87
CA ILE A 33 16.99 15.63 -3.02
C ILE A 33 18.28 16.42 -3.11
N ASP A 34 18.88 16.41 -4.29
CA ASP A 34 19.93 17.35 -4.65
C ASP A 34 19.41 18.22 -5.78
N ILE A 35 18.80 19.36 -5.40
CA ILE A 35 18.19 20.29 -6.37
C ILE A 35 19.26 20.84 -7.33
N ASP A 36 20.48 21.06 -6.85
CA ASP A 36 21.56 21.58 -7.70
C ASP A 36 21.97 20.55 -8.75
N HIS A 37 22.03 19.26 -8.38
CA HIS A 37 22.25 18.17 -9.32
C HIS A 37 21.12 18.05 -10.35
N GLU A 38 19.86 18.04 -9.90
CA GLU A 38 18.67 17.94 -10.77
C GLU A 38 18.57 19.12 -11.75
N LEU A 39 18.84 20.34 -11.28
CA LEU A 39 18.90 21.53 -12.14
C LEU A 39 20.12 21.51 -13.09
N GLY A 40 21.16 20.75 -12.77
CA GLY A 40 22.28 20.48 -13.67
C GLY A 40 21.87 19.56 -14.82
N GLU A 41 21.12 18.49 -14.54
CA GLU A 41 20.60 17.58 -15.58
C GLU A 41 19.62 18.27 -16.54
N LEU A 42 18.89 19.29 -16.08
CA LEU A 42 18.02 20.11 -16.93
C LEU A 42 18.77 20.71 -18.13
N ASP A 43 20.03 21.11 -17.95
CA ASP A 43 20.83 21.68 -19.03
C ASP A 43 21.15 20.65 -20.13
N ASP A 44 21.22 19.36 -19.79
CA ASP A 44 21.38 18.28 -20.77
C ASP A 44 20.14 18.12 -21.66
N TYR A 45 18.95 18.53 -21.19
CA TYR A 45 17.72 18.51 -21.99
C TYR A 45 17.63 19.64 -23.02
N LEU A 46 18.35 20.74 -22.81
CA LEU A 46 18.44 21.85 -23.77
C LEU A 46 19.42 21.54 -24.92
N GLY A 47 20.12 20.40 -24.87
CA GLY A 47 20.97 19.89 -25.95
C GLY A 47 20.20 19.23 -27.10
N SER A 48 20.92 18.75 -28.11
CA SER A 48 20.32 18.17 -29.34
C SER A 48 19.84 16.72 -29.20
N GLU A 49 20.24 16.02 -28.13
CA GLU A 49 19.94 14.59 -27.95
C GLU A 49 18.60 14.34 -27.23
N ASN A 50 18.12 15.35 -26.52
CA ASN A 50 16.93 15.28 -25.68
C ASN A 50 15.84 16.25 -26.18
N ILE A 51 14.64 16.13 -25.64
CA ILE A 51 13.50 16.98 -25.98
C ILE A 51 13.15 17.82 -24.76
N ALA A 52 13.33 19.13 -24.89
CA ALA A 52 12.80 20.12 -23.96
C ALA A 52 11.73 20.96 -24.67
N LEU A 53 10.51 20.95 -24.12
CA LEU A 53 9.38 21.74 -24.63
C LEU A 53 8.90 22.71 -23.57
N VAL A 54 8.46 23.89 -24.01
CA VAL A 54 7.83 24.90 -23.17
C VAL A 54 6.43 25.24 -23.67
N ALA A 55 5.56 25.59 -22.73
CA ALA A 55 4.24 26.14 -22.99
C ALA A 55 4.26 27.65 -22.70
N ASP A 56 4.06 28.45 -23.74
CA ASP A 56 3.88 29.89 -23.63
C ASP A 56 2.39 30.22 -23.41
N ASP A 57 2.10 31.12 -22.47
CA ASP A 57 0.79 31.75 -22.35
C ASP A 57 0.54 32.76 -23.49
N ASP A 58 -0.63 33.40 -23.49
CA ASP A 58 -0.99 34.37 -24.53
C ASP A 58 -0.16 35.67 -24.46
N GLY A 59 0.53 35.91 -23.34
CA GLY A 59 1.49 37.00 -23.14
C GLY A 59 2.93 36.64 -23.54
N GLY A 60 3.18 35.40 -23.96
CA GLY A 60 4.52 34.92 -24.32
C GLY A 60 5.38 34.50 -23.12
N ARG A 61 4.82 34.41 -21.92
CA ARG A 61 5.52 33.90 -20.74
C ARG A 61 5.49 32.38 -20.72
N VAL A 62 6.63 31.76 -20.43
CA VAL A 62 6.72 30.31 -20.21
C VAL A 62 6.04 29.94 -18.88
N VAL A 63 4.97 29.16 -18.97
CA VAL A 63 4.11 28.74 -17.84
C VAL A 63 4.11 27.23 -17.60
N GLY A 64 4.86 26.46 -18.39
CA GLY A 64 5.02 25.03 -18.20
C GLY A 64 6.07 24.45 -19.11
N PHE A 65 6.50 23.23 -18.80
CA PHE A 65 7.52 22.53 -19.56
C PHE A 65 7.30 21.02 -19.58
N ALA A 66 7.92 20.35 -20.55
CA ALA A 66 8.04 18.90 -20.61
C ALA A 66 9.46 18.51 -21.04
N LEU A 67 10.06 17.59 -20.30
CA LEU A 67 11.36 17.00 -20.60
C LEU A 67 11.18 15.54 -21.00
N ALA A 68 11.71 15.17 -22.15
CA ALA A 68 11.59 13.81 -22.67
C ALA A 68 12.86 13.36 -23.38
N LYS A 69 13.09 12.04 -23.38
CA LYS A 69 14.23 11.41 -24.06
C LYS A 69 13.89 10.01 -24.52
N LEU A 70 14.71 9.44 -25.40
CA LEU A 70 14.69 7.99 -25.64
C LEU A 70 15.39 7.29 -24.47
N ASP A 71 14.69 6.36 -23.84
CA ASP A 71 15.24 5.56 -22.73
C ASP A 71 15.84 4.25 -23.25
N HIS A 72 15.20 3.67 -24.27
CA HIS A 72 15.65 2.49 -25.01
C HIS A 72 15.17 2.61 -26.47
N PRO A 73 15.82 1.97 -27.46
CA PRO A 73 15.24 1.80 -28.79
C PRO A 73 13.75 1.42 -28.75
N GLY A 74 12.90 2.29 -29.32
CA GLY A 74 11.44 2.13 -29.36
C GLY A 74 10.66 2.59 -28.12
N ILE A 75 11.33 3.01 -27.05
CA ILE A 75 10.71 3.48 -25.80
C ILE A 75 11.18 4.91 -25.51
N GLY A 76 10.25 5.85 -25.63
CA GLY A 76 10.43 7.21 -25.14
C GLY A 76 10.02 7.32 -23.69
N LYS A 77 10.67 8.20 -22.95
CA LYS A 77 10.37 8.51 -21.55
C LYS A 77 10.10 10.01 -21.42
N LEU A 78 8.96 10.34 -20.84
CA LEU A 78 8.66 11.68 -20.33
C LEU A 78 9.19 11.73 -18.89
N SER A 79 10.32 12.40 -18.70
CA SER A 79 10.99 12.47 -17.41
C SER A 79 10.24 13.40 -16.46
N ASP A 80 9.95 14.61 -16.93
CA ASP A 80 9.36 15.68 -16.12
C ASP A 80 8.31 16.44 -16.91
N LEU A 81 7.23 16.81 -16.23
CA LEU A 81 6.13 17.59 -16.78
C LEU A 81 5.58 18.49 -15.68
N TYR A 82 5.63 19.79 -15.92
CA TYR A 82 5.09 20.76 -14.97
C TYR A 82 4.34 21.88 -15.69
N VAL A 83 3.28 22.34 -15.06
CA VAL A 83 2.51 23.52 -15.47
C VAL A 83 2.20 24.31 -14.22
N ALA A 84 2.56 25.60 -14.24
CA ALA A 84 2.33 26.54 -13.14
C ALA A 84 0.85 26.53 -12.73
N PRO A 85 0.51 26.58 -11.43
CA PRO A 85 -0.86 26.45 -10.94
C PRO A 85 -1.88 27.36 -11.64
N GLU A 86 -1.51 28.60 -11.92
CA GLU A 86 -2.33 29.60 -12.61
C GLU A 86 -2.68 29.25 -14.07
N ALA A 87 -1.89 28.40 -14.72
CA ALA A 87 -2.07 27.98 -16.11
C ALA A 87 -2.71 26.59 -16.26
N ARG A 88 -3.11 25.94 -15.15
CA ARG A 88 -3.70 24.60 -15.16
C ARG A 88 -5.14 24.60 -15.66
N ARG A 89 -5.62 23.39 -16.01
CA ARG A 89 -6.95 23.12 -16.56
C ARG A 89 -7.28 23.83 -17.89
N GLN A 90 -6.25 24.37 -18.55
CA GLN A 90 -6.34 24.97 -19.88
C GLN A 90 -5.79 24.07 -21.00
N GLY A 91 -5.42 22.82 -20.67
CA GLY A 91 -4.93 21.82 -21.64
C GLY A 91 -3.41 21.77 -21.85
N ALA A 92 -2.63 22.59 -21.14
CA ALA A 92 -1.17 22.73 -21.31
C ALA A 92 -0.43 21.39 -21.25
N ALA A 93 -0.66 20.64 -20.17
CA ALA A 93 -0.04 19.33 -19.94
C ALA A 93 -0.34 18.34 -21.07
N ARG A 94 -1.60 18.32 -21.56
CA ARG A 94 -2.00 17.42 -22.66
C ARG A 94 -1.27 17.75 -23.95
N GLU A 95 -1.15 19.03 -24.29
CA GLU A 95 -0.45 19.45 -25.52
C GLU A 95 1.07 19.26 -25.42
N LEU A 96 1.65 19.48 -24.24
CA LEU A 96 3.05 19.16 -23.96
C LEU A 96 3.35 17.66 -24.14
N ILE A 97 2.55 16.78 -23.54
CA ILE A 97 2.68 15.32 -23.69
C ILE A 97 2.55 14.92 -25.16
N ARG A 98 1.53 15.45 -25.86
CA ARG A 98 1.31 15.18 -27.28
C ARG A 98 2.52 15.58 -28.13
N ALA A 99 3.05 16.79 -27.91
CA ALA A 99 4.19 17.30 -28.65
C ALA A 99 5.47 16.50 -28.36
N ALA A 100 5.69 16.06 -27.12
CA ALA A 100 6.79 15.18 -26.75
C ALA A 100 6.67 13.81 -27.44
N ALA A 101 5.48 13.19 -27.39
CA ALA A 101 5.22 11.90 -28.03
C ALA A 101 5.44 11.93 -29.55
N MET A 102 4.99 13.01 -30.22
CA MET A 102 5.22 13.18 -31.65
C MET A 102 6.71 13.26 -31.99
N ARG A 103 7.49 14.07 -31.24
CA ARG A 103 8.94 14.20 -31.45
C ARG A 103 9.68 12.90 -31.20
N LEU A 104 9.39 12.20 -30.10
CA LEU A 104 9.99 10.90 -29.78
C LEU A 104 9.70 9.86 -30.86
N ARG A 105 8.48 9.85 -31.40
CA ARG A 105 8.11 8.96 -32.50
C ARG A 105 8.84 9.32 -33.78
N ASP A 106 8.83 10.59 -34.16
CA ASP A 106 9.27 11.04 -35.49
C ASP A 106 10.80 11.09 -35.61
N ALA A 107 11.51 11.54 -34.56
CA ALA A 107 12.97 11.61 -34.53
C ALA A 107 13.61 10.34 -33.96
N GLY A 108 12.98 9.75 -32.95
CA GLY A 108 13.55 8.64 -32.17
C GLY A 108 13.01 7.25 -32.50
N GLY A 109 11.97 7.15 -33.34
CA GLY A 109 11.32 5.88 -33.63
C GLY A 109 10.60 5.26 -32.43
N ALA A 110 10.29 6.05 -31.39
CA ALA A 110 9.57 5.56 -30.21
C ALA A 110 8.17 5.05 -30.59
N LYS A 111 7.82 3.88 -30.06
CA LYS A 111 6.50 3.24 -30.21
C LYS A 111 5.68 3.29 -28.92
N VAL A 112 6.37 3.42 -27.79
CA VAL A 112 5.79 3.51 -26.44
C VAL A 112 6.34 4.74 -25.75
N LEU A 113 5.50 5.41 -24.96
CA LEU A 113 5.89 6.50 -24.06
C LEU A 113 5.65 6.06 -22.61
N THR A 114 6.69 6.14 -21.78
CA THR A 114 6.63 5.86 -20.34
C THR A 114 6.78 7.16 -19.53
N LEU A 115 6.25 7.17 -18.31
CA LEU A 115 6.41 8.27 -17.35
C LEU A 115 6.35 7.73 -15.92
N GLY A 116 6.95 8.47 -14.99
CA GLY A 116 6.81 8.24 -13.55
C GLY A 116 5.80 9.20 -12.93
N VAL A 117 5.09 8.75 -11.91
CA VAL A 117 4.20 9.61 -11.12
C VAL A 117 4.19 9.14 -9.66
N GLN A 118 4.26 10.09 -8.72
CA GLN A 118 4.17 9.75 -7.30
C GLN A 118 2.77 9.24 -6.93
N VAL A 119 2.69 8.26 -6.03
CA VAL A 119 1.41 7.64 -5.62
C VAL A 119 0.44 8.64 -4.99
N THR A 120 0.98 9.66 -4.32
CA THR A 120 0.26 10.77 -3.67
C THR A 120 -0.28 11.81 -4.65
N ASN A 121 0.17 11.81 -5.90
CA ASN A 121 -0.27 12.77 -6.92
C ASN A 121 -1.48 12.25 -7.69
N GLU A 122 -2.62 12.17 -7.00
CA GLU A 122 -3.87 11.62 -7.54
C GLU A 122 -4.38 12.37 -8.78
N ASP A 123 -4.20 13.69 -8.82
CA ASP A 123 -4.61 14.55 -9.93
C ASP A 123 -3.83 14.19 -11.21
N ALA A 124 -2.50 14.07 -11.13
CA ALA A 124 -1.67 13.70 -12.27
C ALA A 124 -1.95 12.26 -12.73
N ARG A 125 -2.08 11.32 -11.79
CA ARG A 125 -2.45 9.91 -12.09
C ARG A 125 -3.74 9.84 -12.89
N SER A 126 -4.79 10.52 -12.40
CA SER A 126 -6.08 10.60 -13.07
C SER A 126 -5.99 11.25 -14.46
N ALA A 127 -5.12 12.25 -14.63
CA ALA A 127 -4.89 12.88 -15.93
C ALA A 127 -4.22 11.92 -16.93
N TYR A 128 -3.20 11.18 -16.50
CA TYR A 128 -2.49 10.21 -17.33
C TYR A 128 -3.37 9.01 -17.72
N GLU A 129 -4.16 8.48 -16.78
CA GLU A 129 -5.11 7.39 -17.06
C GLU A 129 -6.15 7.80 -18.12
N ARG A 130 -6.67 9.02 -18.07
CA ARG A 130 -7.58 9.57 -19.10
C ARG A 130 -6.92 9.72 -20.47
N LEU A 131 -5.59 9.87 -20.52
CA LEU A 131 -4.82 9.89 -21.77
C LEU A 131 -4.46 8.48 -22.28
N GLY A 132 -4.82 7.43 -21.52
CA GLY A 132 -4.62 6.04 -21.90
C GLY A 132 -3.34 5.40 -21.38
N PHE A 133 -2.58 6.08 -20.50
CA PHE A 133 -1.47 5.46 -19.78
C PHE A 133 -1.99 4.35 -18.86
N ARG A 134 -1.18 3.31 -18.70
CA ARG A 134 -1.46 2.16 -17.81
C ARG A 134 -0.27 1.94 -16.90
N THR A 135 -0.52 1.42 -15.71
CA THR A 135 0.55 1.02 -14.79
C THR A 135 1.34 -0.15 -15.39
N GLU A 136 2.67 0.02 -15.50
CA GLU A 136 3.59 -1.01 -15.97
C GLU A 136 4.35 -1.66 -14.80
N ALA A 137 4.93 -0.85 -13.91
CA ALA A 137 5.75 -1.31 -12.79
C ALA A 137 5.61 -0.39 -11.57
N LEU A 138 5.98 -0.92 -10.40
CA LEU A 138 6.14 -0.16 -9.16
C LEU A 138 7.62 0.14 -8.92
N ARG A 139 7.94 1.38 -8.54
CA ARG A 139 9.26 1.75 -8.01
C ARG A 139 9.18 1.74 -6.49
N LEU A 140 9.91 0.82 -5.87
CA LEU A 140 10.01 0.70 -4.41
C LEU A 140 11.27 1.40 -3.92
N TYR A 141 11.23 1.95 -2.71
CA TYR A 141 12.40 2.54 -2.04
C TYR A 141 12.39 2.16 -0.56
N ALA A 142 13.59 2.13 0.04
CA ALA A 142 13.78 2.00 1.48
C ALA A 142 15.09 2.71 1.87
N PRO A 143 15.14 3.42 3.01
CA PRO A 143 16.41 3.86 3.57
C PRO A 143 17.33 2.66 3.80
N ILE A 144 18.59 2.74 3.36
CA ILE A 144 19.54 1.61 3.40
C ILE A 144 19.71 1.07 4.82
N GLU A 145 19.87 1.95 5.81
CA GLU A 145 20.02 1.53 7.21
C GLU A 145 18.81 0.73 7.72
N GLN A 146 17.59 1.12 7.35
CA GLN A 146 16.38 0.37 7.71
C GLN A 146 16.31 -0.98 6.98
N LEU A 147 16.74 -1.02 5.72
CA LEU A 147 16.81 -2.26 4.95
C LEU A 147 17.80 -3.25 5.60
N LEU A 148 18.99 -2.78 5.97
CA LEU A 148 20.01 -3.60 6.62
C LEU A 148 19.53 -4.12 7.97
N GLN A 149 19.01 -3.24 8.82
CA GLN A 149 18.45 -3.60 10.13
C GLN A 149 17.36 -4.67 10.01
N ARG A 150 16.48 -4.58 9.00
CA ARG A 150 15.46 -5.61 8.75
C ARG A 150 16.05 -6.90 8.18
N SER A 151 17.04 -6.81 7.30
CA SER A 151 17.63 -8.00 6.67
C SER A 151 18.41 -8.87 7.68
N GLU A 152 18.95 -8.26 8.73
CA GLU A 152 19.62 -8.96 9.83
C GLU A 152 18.65 -9.51 10.87
N ARG A 153 17.41 -9.00 10.90
CA ARG A 153 16.38 -9.45 11.82
C ARG A 153 15.84 -10.81 11.38
N ALA A 154 16.28 -11.88 12.04
CA ALA A 154 15.61 -13.17 11.93
C ALA A 154 14.23 -13.09 12.62
N PRO A 155 13.17 -13.72 12.05
CA PRO A 155 11.92 -13.92 12.76
C PRO A 155 12.19 -14.55 14.13
N ARG A 156 11.54 -14.05 15.18
CA ARG A 156 11.70 -14.61 16.54
C ARG A 156 10.95 -15.93 16.71
N GLY A 157 10.02 -16.22 15.80
CA GLY A 157 9.25 -17.45 15.76
C GLY A 157 8.35 -17.49 14.51
N PRO A 158 7.43 -18.47 14.45
CA PRO A 158 6.51 -18.61 13.33
C PRO A 158 5.51 -17.45 13.28
N SER A 159 5.05 -17.14 12.07
CA SER A 159 3.83 -16.37 11.86
C SER A 159 2.66 -17.33 11.70
N PHE A 160 1.53 -17.00 12.30
CA PHE A 160 0.28 -17.71 12.07
C PHE A 160 -0.91 -16.83 12.43
N GLY A 161 -2.09 -17.17 11.92
CA GLY A 161 -3.31 -16.48 12.31
C GLY A 161 -4.57 -17.13 11.80
N SER A 162 -5.70 -16.59 12.25
CA SER A 162 -7.02 -17.10 11.92
C SER A 162 -7.99 -15.95 11.68
N ALA A 163 -9.02 -16.22 10.87
CA ALA A 163 -10.13 -15.33 10.63
C ALA A 163 -11.39 -15.90 11.30
N HIS A 164 -12.03 -15.11 12.14
CA HIS A 164 -13.25 -15.46 12.85
C HIS A 164 -14.42 -14.67 12.29
N VAL A 165 -15.41 -15.35 11.74
CA VAL A 165 -16.61 -14.76 11.14
C VAL A 165 -17.78 -14.92 12.11
N GLN A 166 -18.44 -13.83 12.46
CA GLN A 166 -19.60 -13.84 13.38
C GLN A 166 -20.86 -14.34 12.66
N SER A 167 -20.88 -15.64 12.36
CA SER A 167 -21.94 -16.32 11.61
C SER A 167 -22.02 -17.78 12.07
N ASP A 168 -23.20 -18.36 12.00
CA ASP A 168 -23.44 -19.80 12.11
C ASP A 168 -23.62 -20.48 10.74
N ASP A 169 -23.70 -19.70 9.66
CA ASP A 169 -23.71 -20.20 8.28
C ASP A 169 -22.30 -20.62 7.82
N GLU A 170 -21.87 -21.79 8.28
CA GLU A 170 -20.61 -22.43 7.87
C GLU A 170 -20.51 -22.57 6.34
N SER A 171 -21.62 -22.85 5.66
CA SER A 171 -21.64 -23.09 4.21
C SER A 171 -21.29 -21.82 3.43
N ALA A 172 -21.81 -20.66 3.84
CA ALA A 172 -21.45 -19.38 3.26
C ALA A 172 -19.96 -19.05 3.45
N VAL A 173 -19.41 -19.34 4.64
CA VAL A 173 -17.98 -19.15 4.93
C VAL A 173 -17.13 -20.07 4.07
N GLU A 174 -17.43 -21.37 4.01
CA GLU A 174 -16.71 -22.32 3.16
C GLU A 174 -16.71 -21.91 1.68
N GLN A 175 -17.84 -21.44 1.16
CA GLN A 175 -17.97 -20.95 -0.22
C GLN A 175 -17.11 -19.71 -0.47
N ALA A 176 -17.08 -18.77 0.47
CA ALA A 176 -16.24 -17.59 0.38
C ALA A 176 -14.75 -17.98 0.38
N VAL A 177 -14.33 -18.87 1.28
CA VAL A 177 -12.94 -19.38 1.33
C VAL A 177 -12.53 -20.00 -0.02
N ARG A 178 -13.34 -20.91 -0.57
CA ARG A 178 -13.10 -21.52 -1.89
C ARG A 178 -12.99 -20.52 -3.03
N LYS A 179 -13.76 -19.42 -2.96
CA LYS A 179 -13.80 -18.39 -4.00
C LYS A 179 -12.58 -17.47 -3.94
N TYR A 180 -12.12 -17.11 -2.74
CA TYR A 180 -11.19 -16.00 -2.56
C TYR A 180 -9.74 -16.43 -2.34
N VAL A 181 -9.48 -17.45 -1.52
CA VAL A 181 -8.10 -17.86 -1.19
C VAL A 181 -7.23 -18.16 -2.43
N PRO A 182 -7.72 -18.87 -3.48
CA PRO A 182 -6.92 -19.13 -4.68
C PRO A 182 -6.49 -17.85 -5.46
N ARG A 183 -7.15 -16.71 -5.20
CA ARG A 183 -6.82 -15.41 -5.81
C ARG A 183 -5.73 -14.66 -5.05
N PHE A 184 -5.36 -15.12 -3.86
CA PHE A 184 -4.32 -14.51 -3.05
C PHE A 184 -2.96 -15.10 -3.38
N GLY A 185 -2.91 -16.41 -3.65
CA GLY A 185 -1.70 -17.14 -3.98
C GLY A 185 -1.93 -18.66 -3.89
N ARG A 186 -0.85 -19.44 -3.90
CA ARG A 186 -0.92 -20.89 -3.67
C ARG A 186 -1.00 -21.17 -2.18
N SER A 187 -2.11 -21.75 -1.73
CA SER A 187 -2.31 -22.24 -0.36
C SER A 187 -2.21 -23.76 -0.32
N GLY A 188 -1.61 -24.30 0.74
CA GLY A 188 -1.62 -25.74 1.05
C GLY A 188 -2.99 -26.29 1.47
N GLY A 189 -3.95 -25.41 1.77
CA GLY A 189 -5.30 -25.78 2.20
C GLY A 189 -5.85 -24.76 3.19
N SER A 190 -7.17 -24.75 3.34
CA SER A 190 -7.83 -24.07 4.47
C SER A 190 -8.60 -25.07 5.33
N ILE A 191 -8.80 -24.72 6.59
CA ILE A 191 -9.66 -25.43 7.52
C ILE A 191 -10.72 -24.44 8.00
N VAL A 192 -11.99 -24.82 7.89
CA VAL A 192 -13.11 -24.10 8.48
C VAL A 192 -13.61 -24.91 9.66
N THR A 193 -13.88 -24.25 10.78
CA THR A 193 -14.37 -24.90 12.00
C THR A 193 -15.73 -24.34 12.38
N GLY A 194 -16.58 -25.20 12.98
CA GLY A 194 -17.94 -24.83 13.37
C GLY A 194 -17.98 -23.66 14.37
N PRO A 195 -19.14 -23.00 14.52
CA PRO A 195 -19.25 -21.79 15.31
C PRO A 195 -18.97 -22.06 16.80
N ARG A 196 -17.99 -21.37 17.38
CA ARG A 196 -17.68 -21.38 18.81
C ARG A 196 -17.87 -19.97 19.35
N ASN A 197 -18.69 -19.82 20.39
CA ASN A 197 -19.07 -18.51 20.94
C ASN A 197 -19.65 -17.54 19.88
N GLY A 198 -20.35 -18.07 18.87
CA GLY A 198 -20.90 -17.28 17.76
C GLY A 198 -19.93 -16.98 16.62
N TRP A 199 -18.76 -17.64 16.58
CA TRP A 199 -17.73 -17.42 15.57
C TRP A 199 -17.35 -18.70 14.81
N THR A 200 -17.54 -18.71 13.49
CA THR A 200 -16.93 -19.69 12.59
C THR A 200 -15.49 -19.26 12.31
N ALA A 201 -14.51 -20.11 12.64
CA ALA A 201 -13.10 -19.79 12.41
C ALA A 201 -12.57 -20.43 11.13
N VAL A 202 -11.71 -19.70 10.42
CA VAL A 202 -11.03 -20.08 9.19
C VAL A 202 -9.53 -19.97 9.42
N TYR A 203 -8.83 -21.05 9.09
CA TYR A 203 -7.38 -21.17 9.12
C TYR A 203 -6.91 -21.49 7.71
N ASP A 204 -5.82 -20.89 7.27
CA ASP A 204 -5.32 -21.10 5.92
C ASP A 204 -3.80 -21.05 5.90
N GLU A 205 -3.20 -22.01 5.22
CA GLU A 205 -1.75 -22.19 5.20
C GLU A 205 -1.02 -20.99 4.55
N LEU A 206 -1.60 -20.38 3.51
CA LEU A 206 -1.03 -19.15 2.93
C LEU A 206 -1.16 -17.97 3.92
N CYS A 207 -2.28 -17.87 4.64
CA CYS A 207 -2.52 -16.80 5.61
C CYS A 207 -1.58 -16.88 6.82
N ASP A 208 -1.11 -18.07 7.20
CA ASP A 208 -0.07 -18.21 8.24
C ASP A 208 1.27 -17.63 7.78
N ARG A 209 1.67 -17.93 6.54
CA ARG A 209 2.94 -17.45 5.97
C ARG A 209 2.91 -15.96 5.63
N GLU A 210 1.74 -15.45 5.21
CA GLU A 210 1.58 -14.09 4.70
C GLU A 210 0.48 -13.32 5.45
N PRO A 211 0.83 -12.48 6.43
CA PRO A 211 -0.16 -11.68 7.17
C PRO A 211 -1.02 -10.76 6.27
N GLY A 212 -0.47 -10.35 5.13
CA GLY A 212 -1.22 -9.61 4.10
C GLY A 212 -2.35 -10.43 3.46
N ALA A 213 -2.16 -11.74 3.28
CA ALA A 213 -3.22 -12.64 2.80
C ALA A 213 -4.32 -12.81 3.85
N LEU A 214 -3.96 -12.93 5.14
CA LEU A 214 -4.93 -12.99 6.23
C LEU A 214 -5.83 -11.74 6.29
N ARG A 215 -5.23 -10.54 6.17
CA ARG A 215 -6.01 -9.28 6.07
C ARG A 215 -7.01 -9.32 4.92
N ARG A 216 -6.56 -9.73 3.73
CA ARG A 216 -7.42 -9.81 2.53
C ARG A 216 -8.54 -10.81 2.73
N LEU A 217 -8.26 -11.96 3.34
CA LEU A 217 -9.26 -12.96 3.68
C LEU A 217 -10.32 -12.37 4.62
N GLY A 218 -9.92 -11.69 5.69
CA GLY A 218 -10.84 -11.04 6.64
C GLY A 218 -11.80 -10.07 5.97
N SER A 219 -11.26 -9.19 5.11
CA SER A 219 -12.06 -8.24 4.33
C SER A 219 -13.05 -8.95 3.39
N GLU A 220 -12.59 -9.95 2.62
CA GLU A 220 -13.47 -10.67 1.68
C GLU A 220 -14.53 -11.50 2.38
N LEU A 221 -14.21 -12.15 3.51
CA LEU A 221 -15.17 -12.89 4.33
C LEU A 221 -16.26 -11.96 4.88
N SER A 222 -15.86 -10.82 5.45
CA SER A 222 -16.81 -9.83 5.97
C SER A 222 -17.70 -9.25 4.86
N ASN A 223 -17.13 -8.97 3.69
CA ASN A 223 -17.89 -8.46 2.54
C ASN A 223 -18.86 -9.51 1.98
N ALA A 224 -18.43 -10.76 1.84
CA ALA A 224 -19.22 -11.82 1.22
C ALA A 224 -20.36 -12.32 2.11
N THR A 225 -20.14 -12.37 3.43
CA THR A 225 -21.14 -12.85 4.40
C THR A 225 -21.99 -11.70 4.98
N GLY A 226 -21.50 -10.46 4.89
CA GLY A 226 -22.09 -9.31 5.57
C GLY A 226 -21.86 -9.31 7.10
N ALA A 227 -21.18 -10.33 7.63
CA ALA A 227 -20.90 -10.47 9.05
C ALA A 227 -19.67 -9.65 9.47
N VAL A 228 -19.56 -9.43 10.78
CA VAL A 228 -18.33 -8.96 11.40
C VAL A 228 -17.29 -10.07 11.27
N THR A 229 -16.09 -9.72 10.83
CA THR A 229 -14.97 -10.66 10.79
C THR A 229 -13.81 -10.09 11.58
N VAL A 230 -13.19 -10.88 12.44
CA VAL A 230 -11.95 -10.54 13.13
C VAL A 230 -10.83 -11.43 12.62
N THR A 231 -9.78 -10.85 12.07
CA THR A 231 -8.53 -11.58 11.86
C THR A 231 -7.62 -11.32 13.03
N ILE A 232 -6.99 -12.36 13.58
CA ILE A 232 -6.04 -12.22 14.68
C ILE A 232 -4.92 -13.24 14.53
N GLY A 233 -3.70 -12.85 14.89
CA GLY A 233 -2.54 -13.73 14.76
C GLY A 233 -1.28 -13.20 15.42
N LEU A 234 -0.27 -14.06 15.39
CA LEU A 234 1.10 -13.77 15.81
C LEU A 234 1.95 -13.58 14.56
N GLU A 235 2.64 -12.45 14.44
CA GLU A 235 3.55 -12.18 13.33
C GLU A 235 5.01 -12.33 13.80
N GLU A 236 5.78 -13.14 13.10
CA GLU A 236 7.21 -13.43 13.32
C GLU A 236 7.54 -13.87 14.76
N GLY A 237 6.58 -14.49 15.46
CA GLY A 237 6.70 -14.87 16.87
C GLY A 237 6.84 -13.69 17.83
N ALA A 238 6.62 -12.45 17.38
CA ALA A 238 7.07 -11.27 18.10
C ALA A 238 5.98 -10.24 18.38
N VAL A 239 4.96 -10.13 17.54
CA VAL A 239 3.88 -9.15 17.70
C VAL A 239 2.52 -9.76 17.43
N VAL A 240 1.52 -9.29 18.18
CA VAL A 240 0.12 -9.66 18.00
C VAL A 240 -0.55 -8.60 17.16
N ARG A 241 -1.23 -9.02 16.10
CA ARG A 241 -2.09 -8.14 15.30
C ARG A 241 -3.51 -8.68 15.32
N TYR A 242 -4.48 -7.78 15.47
CA TYR A 242 -5.85 -8.07 15.06
C TYR A 242 -6.39 -6.97 14.16
N ILE A 243 -7.36 -7.33 13.33
CA ILE A 243 -8.11 -6.39 12.50
C ILE A 243 -9.58 -6.79 12.55
N VAL A 244 -10.44 -5.84 12.85
CA VAL A 244 -11.90 -6.02 12.84
C VAL A 244 -12.44 -5.43 11.55
N PHE A 245 -13.26 -6.21 10.85
CA PHE A 245 -13.91 -5.83 9.60
C PHE A 245 -15.43 -5.80 9.76
N GLU A 246 -16.05 -4.81 9.13
CA GLU A 246 -17.49 -4.73 8.95
C GLU A 246 -17.77 -4.38 7.48
N ARG A 247 -18.53 -5.23 6.78
CA ARG A 247 -18.81 -5.12 5.34
C ARG A 247 -17.53 -4.93 4.52
N GLY A 248 -16.49 -5.67 4.87
CA GLY A 248 -15.18 -5.65 4.23
C GLY A 248 -14.28 -4.44 4.55
N SER A 249 -14.78 -3.45 5.27
CA SER A 249 -13.99 -2.27 5.68
C SER A 249 -13.39 -2.48 7.06
N VAL A 250 -12.18 -1.97 7.30
CA VAL A 250 -11.53 -1.99 8.62
C VAL A 250 -12.27 -1.01 9.54
N VAL A 251 -12.71 -1.50 10.71
CA VAL A 251 -13.33 -0.67 11.75
C VAL A 251 -12.45 -0.49 12.98
N ASP A 252 -11.52 -1.41 13.22
CA ASP A 252 -10.47 -1.30 14.22
C ASP A 252 -9.25 -2.12 13.78
N GLU A 253 -8.05 -1.63 14.08
CA GLU A 253 -6.82 -2.36 13.85
C GLU A 253 -5.88 -2.15 15.03
N TYR A 254 -5.30 -3.25 15.51
CA TYR A 254 -4.35 -3.26 16.59
C TYR A 254 -3.06 -3.96 16.17
N LEU A 255 -1.93 -3.35 16.51
CA LEU A 255 -0.62 -3.98 16.43
C LEU A 255 0.12 -3.74 17.75
N SER A 256 0.51 -4.83 18.43
CA SER A 256 1.08 -4.75 19.77
C SER A 256 2.38 -3.95 19.85
N VAL A 257 3.14 -3.82 18.76
CA VAL A 257 4.23 -2.85 18.62
C VAL A 257 3.99 -2.08 17.32
N PRO A 258 3.37 -0.88 17.34
CA PRO A 258 2.95 -0.16 16.15
C PRO A 258 4.07 0.04 15.11
N GLU A 259 5.28 0.35 15.58
CA GLU A 259 6.44 0.59 14.71
C GLU A 259 7.23 -0.70 14.37
N TYR A 260 6.70 -1.85 14.80
CA TYR A 260 6.78 -3.17 14.16
C TYR A 260 7.81 -3.31 13.04
N TYR A 261 7.20 -3.07 11.89
CA TYR A 261 7.80 -3.19 10.60
C TYR A 261 8.52 -1.89 10.28
N LYS A 262 7.85 -0.75 10.38
CA LYS A 262 8.35 0.55 9.91
C LYS A 262 8.12 1.64 10.95
N PRO A 263 8.97 2.68 10.98
CA PRO A 263 8.63 3.92 11.68
C PRO A 263 7.30 4.48 11.19
N LEU A 264 6.53 5.06 12.09
CA LEU A 264 5.24 5.66 11.81
C LEU A 264 5.18 7.10 12.32
N PRO A 265 4.43 7.99 11.65
CA PRO A 265 3.99 9.23 12.26
C PRO A 265 3.32 8.95 13.62
N PRO A 266 3.49 9.80 14.64
CA PRO A 266 2.91 9.56 15.97
C PRO A 266 1.40 9.31 15.96
N GLY A 267 0.66 9.99 15.08
CA GLY A 267 -0.78 9.78 14.92
C GLY A 267 -1.13 8.39 14.39
N ASP A 268 -0.37 7.88 13.42
CA ASP A 268 -0.56 6.55 12.84
C ASP A 268 -0.19 5.45 13.84
N ALA A 269 0.87 5.66 14.64
CA ALA A 269 1.25 4.74 15.71
C ALA A 269 0.14 4.64 16.78
N ILE A 270 -0.46 5.77 17.17
CA ILE A 270 -1.59 5.82 18.11
C ILE A 270 -2.83 5.13 17.52
N ALA A 271 -3.07 5.28 16.21
CA ALA A 271 -4.21 4.66 15.53
C ALA A 271 -4.13 3.12 15.47
N LEU A 272 -2.95 2.53 15.68
CA LEU A 272 -2.76 1.08 15.84
C LEU A 272 -2.92 0.60 17.28
N GLY A 273 -3.32 1.49 18.20
CA GLY A 273 -3.82 1.12 19.51
C GLY A 273 -5.26 0.62 19.43
N ALA A 274 -5.56 -0.46 20.16
CA ALA A 274 -6.89 -1.03 20.22
C ALA A 274 -7.95 0.01 20.60
N ASN A 275 -9.12 -0.03 19.95
CA ASN A 275 -10.30 0.75 20.36
C ASN A 275 -11.29 -0.12 21.17
N PRO A 276 -11.26 -0.08 22.52
CA PRO A 276 -12.05 -1.00 23.33
C PRO A 276 -13.55 -0.80 23.17
N THR A 277 -14.00 0.40 22.81
CA THR A 277 -15.42 0.70 22.58
C THR A 277 -15.94 0.00 21.32
N VAL A 278 -15.15 0.00 20.24
CA VAL A 278 -15.51 -0.69 19.00
C VAL A 278 -15.48 -2.20 19.21
N VAL A 279 -14.44 -2.72 19.86
CA VAL A 279 -14.32 -4.15 20.17
C VAL A 279 -15.48 -4.61 21.04
N ALA A 280 -15.77 -3.93 22.14
CA ALA A 280 -16.88 -4.27 23.04
C ALA A 280 -18.23 -4.34 22.31
N ARG A 281 -18.50 -3.39 21.40
CA ARG A 281 -19.74 -3.35 20.60
C ARG A 281 -19.89 -4.56 19.70
N LEU A 282 -18.80 -5.04 19.10
CA LEU A 282 -18.82 -6.04 18.03
C LEU A 282 -18.60 -7.47 18.52
N THR A 283 -17.83 -7.63 19.61
CA THR A 283 -17.47 -8.95 20.14
C THR A 283 -18.09 -9.25 21.51
N GLY A 284 -18.60 -8.22 22.20
CA GLY A 284 -19.11 -8.34 23.57
C GLY A 284 -18.03 -8.30 24.66
N ALA A 285 -16.77 -8.02 24.30
CA ALA A 285 -15.67 -7.90 25.26
C ALA A 285 -15.91 -6.79 26.29
N ASP A 286 -15.43 -6.97 27.52
CA ASP A 286 -15.41 -5.89 28.52
C ASP A 286 -14.38 -4.80 28.11
N PRO A 287 -14.78 -3.53 27.93
CA PRO A 287 -13.88 -2.49 27.42
C PRO A 287 -12.79 -2.09 28.43
N GLY A 288 -13.00 -2.31 29.74
CA GLY A 288 -12.02 -2.03 30.78
C GLY A 288 -10.88 -3.05 30.77
N GLU A 289 -11.24 -4.33 30.79
CA GLU A 289 -10.31 -5.45 30.71
C GLU A 289 -9.58 -5.47 29.36
N PHE A 290 -10.29 -5.20 28.26
CA PHE A 290 -9.68 -5.15 26.94
C PHE A 290 -8.60 -4.06 26.84
N ARG A 291 -8.87 -2.85 27.35
CA ARG A 291 -7.87 -1.77 27.43
C ARG A 291 -6.66 -2.17 28.29
N ARG A 292 -6.90 -2.93 29.36
CA ARG A 292 -5.84 -3.34 30.28
C ARG A 292 -4.89 -4.34 29.63
N VAL A 293 -5.42 -5.26 28.80
CA VAL A 293 -4.68 -6.36 28.16
C VAL A 293 -4.07 -5.95 26.81
N ALA A 294 -4.84 -5.36 25.91
CA ALA A 294 -4.41 -5.01 24.55
C ALA A 294 -3.58 -3.72 24.51
N ARG A 295 -2.44 -3.70 25.21
CA ARG A 295 -1.52 -2.56 25.26
C ARG A 295 -0.47 -2.63 24.16
N THR A 296 -0.13 -1.47 23.62
CA THR A 296 1.02 -1.33 22.73
C THR A 296 2.32 -1.17 23.51
N ALA A 297 3.43 -1.62 22.94
CA ALA A 297 4.78 -1.44 23.46
C ALA A 297 5.70 -0.76 22.44
N GLY A 298 6.84 -0.24 22.89
CA GLY A 298 7.83 0.40 22.02
C GLY A 298 8.68 -0.62 21.25
N ASN A 299 8.87 -1.80 21.81
CA ASN A 299 9.57 -2.92 21.17
C ASN A 299 9.02 -4.27 21.68
N PRO A 300 9.32 -5.39 21.00
CA PRO A 300 8.77 -6.69 21.40
C PRO A 300 9.24 -7.22 22.75
N GLU A 301 10.37 -6.77 23.29
CA GLU A 301 10.90 -7.26 24.57
C GLU A 301 10.03 -6.77 25.74
N GLU A 302 9.37 -5.63 25.57
CA GLU A 302 8.42 -5.05 26.53
C GLU A 302 7.06 -5.77 26.57
N LEU A 303 6.74 -6.61 25.57
CA LEU A 303 5.44 -7.32 25.51
C LEU A 303 5.35 -8.51 26.48
N GLY A 304 6.48 -9.02 26.97
CA GLY A 304 6.52 -10.31 27.65
C GLY A 304 6.34 -11.46 26.65
N SER A 305 5.33 -12.32 26.84
CA SER A 305 5.02 -13.43 25.93
C SER A 305 3.97 -13.01 24.89
N PRO A 306 4.34 -12.90 23.60
CA PRO A 306 3.37 -12.58 22.54
C PRO A 306 2.27 -13.64 22.39
N GLN A 307 2.59 -14.90 22.65
CA GLN A 307 1.61 -16.00 22.64
C GLN A 307 0.55 -15.81 23.73
N GLU A 308 0.97 -15.49 24.96
CA GLU A 308 0.03 -15.24 26.07
C GLU A 308 -0.83 -14.00 25.79
N LEU A 309 -0.23 -12.95 25.21
CA LEU A 309 -0.97 -11.75 24.79
C LEU A 309 -2.04 -12.11 23.73
N LEU A 310 -1.68 -12.91 22.72
CA LEU A 310 -2.61 -13.38 21.70
C LEU A 310 -3.79 -14.12 22.33
N GLU A 311 -3.52 -15.10 23.20
CA GLU A 311 -4.54 -15.90 23.86
C GLU A 311 -5.46 -15.06 24.76
N GLN A 312 -4.90 -14.09 25.49
CA GLN A 312 -5.69 -13.18 26.33
C GLN A 312 -6.58 -12.25 25.49
N VAL A 313 -6.04 -11.65 24.44
CA VAL A 313 -6.80 -10.75 23.53
C VAL A 313 -7.91 -11.52 22.83
N ALA A 314 -7.61 -12.70 22.27
CA ALA A 314 -8.59 -13.57 21.63
C ALA A 314 -9.67 -14.04 22.60
N GLY A 315 -9.26 -14.43 23.82
CA GLY A 315 -10.16 -14.87 24.88
C GLY A 315 -11.18 -13.80 25.28
N LEU A 316 -10.75 -12.54 25.41
CA LEU A 316 -11.65 -11.42 25.71
C LEU A 316 -12.68 -11.16 24.60
N MET A 317 -12.34 -11.45 23.35
CA MET A 317 -13.25 -11.35 22.20
C MET A 317 -14.09 -12.62 21.96
N GLY A 318 -13.88 -13.70 22.72
CA GLY A 318 -14.55 -14.98 22.54
C GLY A 318 -14.04 -15.83 21.37
N LEU A 319 -12.88 -15.48 20.79
CA LEU A 319 -12.31 -16.10 19.58
C LEU A 319 -11.55 -17.39 19.91
N SER A 320 -12.30 -18.49 20.09
CA SER A 320 -11.73 -19.80 20.40
C SER A 320 -10.90 -20.37 19.26
N GLY A 321 -9.70 -20.88 19.57
CA GLY A 321 -8.77 -21.48 18.60
C GLY A 321 -7.83 -20.48 17.91
N ALA A 322 -7.75 -19.23 18.37
CA ALA A 322 -6.87 -18.21 17.79
C ALA A 322 -5.38 -18.41 18.11
N GLY A 323 -5.03 -19.28 19.07
CA GLY A 323 -3.66 -19.49 19.56
C GLY A 323 -2.77 -20.36 18.67
N HIS A 324 -3.26 -20.80 17.51
CA HIS A 324 -2.50 -21.59 16.54
C HIS A 324 -2.91 -21.24 15.10
N GLY A 325 -2.09 -21.67 14.14
CA GLY A 325 -2.36 -21.58 12.71
C GLY A 325 -3.08 -22.79 12.13
N HIS A 326 -2.99 -22.93 10.81
CA HIS A 326 -3.50 -24.03 10.01
C HIS A 326 -3.04 -25.41 10.51
N GLU A 327 -1.77 -25.58 10.90
CA GLU A 327 -1.25 -26.87 11.38
C GLU A 327 -1.98 -27.39 12.63
N GLY A 328 -2.42 -26.51 13.53
CA GLY A 328 -3.16 -26.89 14.75
C GLY A 328 -4.66 -27.08 14.52
N ALA A 329 -5.20 -26.49 13.45
CA ALA A 329 -6.64 -26.35 13.24
C ALA A 329 -7.36 -27.67 12.94
N ALA A 330 -6.66 -28.69 12.48
CA ALA A 330 -7.26 -30.01 12.24
C ALA A 330 -7.79 -30.66 13.53
N SER A 331 -7.27 -30.25 14.69
CA SER A 331 -7.71 -30.75 16.00
C SER A 331 -8.91 -29.98 16.58
N GLU A 332 -9.30 -28.86 15.96
CA GLU A 332 -10.41 -28.02 16.44
C GLU A 332 -11.78 -28.68 16.23
N PRO A 333 -12.73 -28.50 17.17
CA PRO A 333 -14.07 -29.05 17.02
C PRO A 333 -14.76 -28.58 15.74
N GLY A 334 -15.23 -29.54 14.94
CA GLY A 334 -15.93 -29.27 13.68
C GLY A 334 -15.03 -28.84 12.54
N ALA A 335 -13.73 -29.13 12.59
CA ALA A 335 -12.79 -28.87 11.51
C ALA A 335 -13.17 -29.57 10.20
N ARG A 336 -13.16 -28.80 9.10
CA ARG A 336 -13.43 -29.26 7.74
C ARG A 336 -12.37 -28.71 6.80
N GLU A 337 -11.70 -29.60 6.09
CA GLU A 337 -10.70 -29.24 5.11
C GLU A 337 -11.32 -28.73 3.80
N ILE A 338 -10.72 -27.64 3.30
CA ILE A 338 -11.01 -27.03 2.02
C ILE A 338 -9.75 -27.11 1.17
N ALA A 339 -9.78 -28.04 0.21
CA ALA A 339 -8.76 -28.09 -0.83
C ALA A 339 -8.96 -26.95 -1.85
N HIS A 340 -7.87 -26.23 -2.12
CA HIS A 340 -7.77 -25.27 -3.21
C HIS A 340 -7.18 -25.96 -4.44
N ARG A 341 -7.81 -25.79 -5.62
CA ARG A 341 -7.30 -26.29 -6.89
C ARG A 341 -6.62 -25.17 -7.67
#